data_AF-A0A7W4NTU7-F1
#
_entry.id   AF-A0A7W4NTU7-F1
#
_cell.length_a   1.000
_cell.length_b   1.000
_cell.length_c   1.000
_cell.angle_alpha   90.00
_cell.angle_beta   90.00
_cell.angle_gamma   90.00
#
_symmetry.space_group_name_H-M   'P 1'
#
loop_
_entity.id
_entity.type
_entity.pdbx_description
1 polymer ?
#
loop_
_entity_poly.entity_id
_entity_poly.type
_entity_poly.pdbx_seq_one_letter_code
_entity_poly.pdbx_strand_id
1 'polypeptide(L)' 'MVRDWFYEAMQAAGLRTKKAALDSIDSTRPIIVPPSFGHSLSANSAALQRAGITTSSPNPTGGQVVYNTGSFSPPVQ' A
#
# COMPACT_ATOMS: atom_id res chain seq x y z
N MET A 1 -16.36 -22.50 2.50
CA MET A 1 -15.44 -21.69 3.33
C MET A 1 -15.07 -20.45 2.55
N VAL A 2 -15.11 -19.27 3.16
CA VAL A 2 -14.54 -18.07 2.53
C VAL A 2 -13.04 -18.12 2.75
N ARG A 3 -12.27 -18.07 1.67
CA ARG A 3 -10.83 -17.80 1.69
C ARG A 3 -10.63 -16.41 1.08
N ASP A 4 -9.66 -15.66 1.58
CA ASP A 4 -9.30 -14.32 1.11
C ASP A 4 -10.25 -13.19 1.55
N TRP A 5 -10.84 -13.30 2.74
CA TRP A 5 -11.58 -12.20 3.37
C TRP A 5 -10.61 -11.11 3.89
N PHE A 6 -10.70 -9.89 3.35
CA PHE A 6 -9.80 -8.78 3.67
C PHE A 6 -10.57 -7.58 4.22
N TYR A 7 -10.50 -7.35 5.54
CA TYR A 7 -11.24 -6.27 6.22
C TYR A 7 -10.98 -4.88 5.63
N GLU A 8 -9.74 -4.60 5.19
CA GLU A 8 -9.39 -3.31 4.55
C GLU A 8 -10.00 -3.14 3.14
N ALA A 9 -10.53 -4.19 2.53
CA ALA A 9 -11.32 -4.09 1.29
C ALA A 9 -12.81 -3.79 1.58
N MET A 10 -13.27 -4.02 2.82
CA MET A 10 -14.63 -3.70 3.27
C MET A 10 -14.76 -2.31 3.89
N GLN A 11 -13.63 -1.65 4.21
CA GLN A 11 -13.63 -0.26 4.64
C GLN A 11 -13.94 0.67 3.47
N ALA A 12 -14.72 1.73 3.74
CA ALA A 12 -15.09 2.72 2.73
C ALA A 12 -13.86 3.24 1.96
N ALA A 13 -14.02 3.42 0.65
CA ALA A 13 -12.98 3.95 -0.21
C ALA A 13 -12.45 5.28 0.36
N GLY A 14 -11.19 5.29 0.78
CA GLY A 14 -10.54 6.45 1.41
C GLY A 14 -9.99 6.22 2.82
N LEU A 15 -10.39 5.14 3.51
CA LEU A 15 -9.89 4.80 4.85
C LEU A 15 -8.56 4.04 4.85
N ARG A 16 -8.08 3.59 3.70
CA ARG A 16 -6.75 2.98 3.59
C ARG A 16 -5.68 4.05 3.81
N THR A 17 -4.74 3.77 4.70
CA THR A 17 -3.58 4.63 4.97
C THR A 17 -2.82 4.87 3.67
N LYS A 18 -2.85 6.11 3.18
CA LYS A 18 -2.13 6.51 1.97
C LYS A 18 -0.70 6.86 2.34
N LYS A 19 0.22 6.65 1.39
CA LYS A 19 1.60 7.16 1.47
C LYS A 19 1.65 8.64 1.88
N ALA A 20 0.76 9.46 1.30
CA ALA A 20 0.67 10.89 1.60
C ALA A 20 0.35 11.21 3.08
N ALA A 21 -0.40 10.36 3.77
CA ALA A 21 -0.70 10.53 5.19
C ALA A 21 0.52 10.19 6.07
N LEU A 22 1.38 9.28 5.63
CA LEU A 22 2.65 9.01 6.31
C LEU A 22 3.70 10.10 5.99
N ASP A 23 3.71 10.59 4.75
CA ASP A 23 4.58 11.70 4.33
C ASP A 23 4.24 13.01 5.06
N SER A 24 2.99 13.23 5.49
CA SER A 24 2.63 14.41 6.28
C SER A 24 3.12 14.35 7.74
N ILE A 25 3.44 13.17 8.26
CA ILE A 25 4.04 13.01 9.59
C ILE A 25 5.54 13.28 9.49
N ASP A 26 6.21 12.61 8.56
CA ASP A 26 7.61 12.86 8.24
C ASP A 26 7.94 12.31 6.84
N SER A 27 8.45 13.19 5.98
CA SER A 27 8.84 12.86 4.61
C SER A 27 10.31 12.49 4.47
N THR A 28 11.12 12.69 5.52
CA THR A 28 12.58 12.50 5.52
C THR A 28 13.00 11.20 6.20
N ARG A 29 12.32 10.83 7.29
CA ARG A 29 12.60 9.60 8.02
C ARG A 29 11.81 8.43 7.42
N PRO A 30 12.43 7.25 7.20
CA PRO A 30 11.70 6.05 6.78
C PRO A 30 10.66 5.64 7.83
N ILE A 31 9.40 5.51 7.41
CA ILE A 31 8.30 5.04 8.25
C ILE A 31 7.71 3.77 7.62
N ILE A 32 7.61 2.71 8.42
CA ILE A 32 6.96 1.44 8.07
C ILE A 32 5.92 1.12 9.14
N VAL A 33 4.69 0.87 8.71
CA VAL A 33 3.58 0.48 9.58
C VAL A 33 3.13 -0.94 9.20
N PRO A 34 3.48 -1.95 10.01
CA PRO A 34 2.98 -3.29 9.80
C PRO A 34 1.51 -3.42 10.26
N PRO A 35 0.66 -4.13 9.50
CA PRO A 35 -0.69 -4.48 9.92
C PRO A 35 -0.63 -5.60 10.95
N SER A 36 -1.69 -5.68 11.77
CA SER A 36 -1.80 -6.66 12.86
C SER A 36 -1.65 -8.13 12.41
N PHE A 37 -1.97 -8.43 11.14
CA PHE A 37 -1.96 -9.78 10.60
C PHE A 37 -0.79 -10.04 9.62
N GLY A 38 0.15 -9.11 9.44
CA GLY A 38 1.42 -9.35 8.76
C GLY A 38 1.38 -9.62 7.24
N HIS A 39 0.22 -9.53 6.58
CA HIS A 39 0.08 -9.84 5.15
C HIS A 39 0.26 -8.64 4.20
N SER A 40 0.47 -7.46 4.74
CA SER A 40 0.70 -6.23 3.97
C SER A 40 1.63 -5.33 4.77
N LEU A 41 2.11 -4.23 4.22
CA LEU A 41 2.86 -3.21 4.96
C LEU A 41 2.52 -1.86 4.35
N SER A 42 2.37 -0.82 5.18
CA SER A 42 2.27 0.57 4.69
C SER A 42 3.60 1.28 4.90
N ALA A 43 4.09 1.99 3.89
CA ALA A 43 5.38 2.67 3.91
C ALA A 43 5.29 4.08 3.33
N ASN A 44 6.11 5.01 3.84
CA ASN A 44 6.20 6.37 3.31
C ASN A 44 7.18 6.49 2.13
N SER A 45 7.26 7.66 1.51
CA SER A 45 8.15 7.91 0.37
C SER A 45 9.63 7.65 0.70
N ALA A 46 10.09 8.06 1.89
CA ALA A 46 11.46 7.83 2.32
C ALA A 46 11.81 6.33 2.47
N ALA A 47 10.87 5.53 2.99
CA ALA A 47 11.04 4.09 3.10
C ALA A 47 11.06 3.39 1.73
N LEU A 48 10.17 3.78 0.81
CA LEU A 48 10.17 3.25 -0.56
C LEU A 48 11.47 3.59 -1.32
N GLN A 49 11.98 4.83 -1.17
CA GLN A 49 13.25 5.24 -1.77
C GLN A 49 14.43 4.41 -1.24
N ARG A 50 14.50 4.18 0.08
CA ARG A 50 15.54 3.33 0.67
C ARG A 50 15.44 1.87 0.23
N ALA A 51 14.23 1.38 -0.04
CA ALA A 51 14.00 0.06 -0.59
C ALA A 51 14.28 -0.03 -2.10
N GLY A 52 14.60 1.08 -2.78
CA GLY A 52 14.80 1.12 -4.23
C GLY A 52 13.52 0.97 -5.05
N ILE A 53 12.35 1.13 -4.41
CA ILE A 53 11.05 1.04 -5.08
C ILE A 53 10.72 2.41 -5.68
N THR A 54 10.64 2.45 -7.01
CA THR A 54 10.39 3.65 -7.80
C THR A 54 9.24 3.39 -8.78
N THR A 55 8.79 4.44 -9.48
CA THR A 55 7.76 4.30 -10.53
C THR A 55 8.19 3.47 -11.74
N SER A 56 9.49 3.18 -11.86
CA SER A 56 10.07 2.31 -12.88
C SER A 56 10.41 0.91 -12.35
N SER A 57 10.00 0.56 -11.13
CA SER A 57 10.29 -0.76 -10.58
C SER A 57 9.59 -1.84 -11.41
N PRO A 58 10.33 -2.87 -11.88
CA PRO A 58 9.74 -3.97 -12.61
C PRO A 58 8.86 -4.81 -11.71
N ASN A 59 7.85 -5.45 -12.30
CA ASN A 59 7.03 -6.42 -11.60
C ASN A 59 7.89 -7.62 -11.15
N PRO A 60 7.82 -8.04 -9.87
CA PRO A 60 8.51 -9.23 -9.42
C PRO A 60 7.88 -10.50 -10.02
N THR A 61 8.65 -11.58 -10.14
CA THR A 61 8.11 -12.88 -10.58
C THR A 61 6.98 -13.33 -9.66
N GLY A 62 5.78 -13.51 -10.21
CA GLY A 62 4.59 -13.89 -9.44
C GLY A 62 3.86 -12.75 -8.74
N GLY A 63 4.22 -11.48 -9.00
CA GLY A 63 3.54 -10.32 -8.44
C GLY A 63 3.43 -9.15 -9.41
N GLN A 64 2.75 -8.09 -8.97
CA GLN A 64 2.55 -6.87 -9.75
C GLN A 64 2.74 -5.64 -8.87
N VAL A 65 3.42 -4.62 -9.39
CA VAL A 65 3.46 -3.28 -8.82
C VAL A 65 2.32 -2.48 -9.46
N VAL A 66 1.35 -2.06 -8.64
CA VAL A 66 0.21 -1.25 -9.08
C VAL A 66 0.43 0.20 -8.67
N TYR A 67 0.42 1.10 -9.65
CA TYR A 67 0.48 2.54 -9.42
C TYR A 67 -0.95 3.10 -9.44
N ASN A 68 -1.38 3.74 -8.35
CA ASN A 68 -2.70 4.35 -8.31
C ASN A 68 -2.66 5.72 -9.01
N THR A 69 -3.27 5.82 -10.19
CA THR A 69 -3.47 7.05 -10.96
C THR A 69 -4.87 7.65 -10.81
N GLY A 70 -5.64 7.25 -9.80
CA GLY A 70 -6.98 7.78 -9.52
C GLY A 70 -7.97 6.67 -9.19
N SER A 71 -8.75 6.89 -8.11
CA SER A 71 -9.88 6.08 -7.61
C SER A 71 -9.74 4.56 -7.76
N PHE A 72 -9.34 3.89 -6.66
CA PHE A 72 -9.55 2.46 -6.52
C PHE A 72 -11.05 2.17 -6.54
N SER A 73 -11.56 1.69 -7.68
CA SER A 73 -12.87 1.04 -7.73
C SER A 73 -12.66 -0.40 -7.28
N PRO A 74 -13.26 -0.85 -6.17
CA PRO A 74 -13.24 -2.26 -5.84
C PRO A 74 -13.87 -3.05 -7.00
N PRO A 75 -13.33 -4.22 -7.37
CA PRO A 75 -14.02 -5.10 -8.30
C PRO A 75 -15.36 -5.48 -7.69
N VAL A 76 -16.44 -5.18 -8.40
CA VAL A 76 -17.77 -5.70 -8.10
C VAL A 76 -17.67 -7.22 -8.26
N GLN A 77 -17.73 -7.93 -7.14
CA GLN A 77 -18.15 -9.34 -7.11
C GLN A 77 -19.64 -9.36 -6.85
#